data_AF-A0A830G0G6-F1
#
_entry.id   AF-A0A830G0G6-F1
#
_cell.length_a   1.000
_cell.length_b   1.000
_cell.length_c   1.000
_cell.angle_alpha   90.00
_cell.angle_beta   90.00
_cell.angle_gamma   90.00
#
_symmetry.space_group_name_H-M   'P 1'
#
loop_
_entity.id
_entity.type
_entity.pdbx_description
1 polymer ?
#
loop_
_entity_poly.entity_id
_entity_poly.type
_entity_poly.pdbx_seq_one_letter_code
_entity_poly.pdbx_strand_id
1 'polypeptide(L)'
;MPKITDSTVLSAEDIKWRNRSFFRNPEHTYITNHPSPRMTRRKIENVRNSDLRRVIRGLPEDEHLYSQCALWVHALAGKQFFPDANHRTSMLTLQYLLEENGVTVSDWPGQGIEETIRESKEFLRSAGARRLDQLWEKDPLYTIWLDHFVQLFRSRS
;
A
#
# COMPACT_ATOMS: atom_id res chain seq x y z
N MET A 1 20.02 4.73 10.84
CA MET A 1 19.15 5.17 9.73
C MET A 1 17.71 5.00 10.18
N PRO A 2 16.79 5.92 9.82
CA PRO A 2 15.38 5.78 10.14
C PRO A 2 14.83 4.45 9.62
N LYS A 3 13.87 3.86 10.33
CA LYS A 3 13.20 2.59 10.03
C LYS A 3 11.76 2.66 10.55
N ILE A 4 10.88 1.84 9.98
CA ILE A 4 9.58 1.55 10.58
C ILE A 4 9.81 0.45 11.60
N THR A 5 9.56 0.75 12.87
CA THR A 5 9.78 -0.16 14.01
C THR A 5 8.51 -0.49 14.78
N ASP A 6 7.44 0.29 14.60
CA ASP A 6 6.12 -0.01 15.13
C ASP A 6 5.07 0.11 14.02
N SER A 7 4.66 -1.03 13.47
CA SER A 7 3.55 -1.11 12.52
C SER A 7 2.19 -1.21 13.22
N THR A 8 2.17 -1.46 14.54
CA THR A 8 0.94 -1.72 15.31
C THR A 8 0.14 -0.45 15.62
N VAL A 9 0.73 0.72 15.37
CA VAL A 9 0.02 2.02 15.28
C VAL A 9 -1.10 2.00 14.23
N LEU A 10 -1.05 1.08 13.25
CA LEU A 10 -2.16 0.79 12.35
C LEU A 10 -2.98 -0.42 12.79
N SER A 11 -4.31 -0.28 12.76
CA SER A 11 -5.23 -1.41 12.85
C SER A 11 -5.76 -1.86 11.48
N ALA A 12 -6.33 -3.07 11.42
CA ALA A 12 -7.02 -3.54 10.22
C ALA A 12 -8.23 -2.65 9.84
N GLU A 13 -8.93 -2.11 10.84
CA GLU A 13 -10.07 -1.22 10.60
C GLU A 13 -9.61 0.14 10.07
N ASP A 14 -8.44 0.61 10.49
CA ASP A 14 -7.82 1.84 9.96
C ASP A 14 -7.52 1.76 8.47
N ILE A 15 -7.03 0.61 8.00
CA ILE A 15 -6.76 0.37 6.58
C ILE A 15 -8.08 0.35 5.79
N LYS A 16 -9.10 -0.35 6.30
CA LYS A 16 -10.44 -0.37 5.67
C LYS A 16 -11.09 1.00 5.63
N TRP A 17 -10.96 1.77 6.71
CA TRP A 17 -11.51 3.12 6.82
C TRP A 17 -10.84 4.05 5.81
N ARG A 18 -9.50 4.02 5.69
CA ARG A 18 -8.74 4.76 4.67
C ARG A 18 -9.11 4.35 3.24
N ASN A 19 -9.32 3.07 2.97
CA ASN A 19 -9.83 2.67 1.65
C ASN A 19 -11.24 3.21 1.38
N ARG A 20 -12.12 3.16 2.39
CA ARG A 20 -13.49 3.64 2.30
C ARG A 20 -13.59 5.15 2.11
N SER A 21 -12.63 5.93 2.59
CA SER A 21 -12.62 7.38 2.37
C SER A 21 -12.48 7.72 0.88
N PHE A 22 -11.66 6.98 0.12
CA PHE A 22 -11.59 7.12 -1.34
C PHE A 22 -12.91 6.78 -2.02
N PHE A 23 -13.63 5.76 -1.54
CA PHE A 23 -14.94 5.39 -2.08
C PHE A 23 -16.03 6.45 -1.81
N ARG A 24 -15.90 7.21 -0.73
CA ARG A 24 -16.88 8.25 -0.34
C ARG A 24 -16.56 9.62 -0.94
N ASN A 25 -15.35 9.82 -1.45
CA ASN A 25 -14.93 11.11 -1.98
C ASN A 25 -15.42 11.26 -3.44
N PRO A 26 -16.29 12.26 -3.74
CA PRO A 26 -16.82 12.47 -5.08
C PRO A 26 -15.75 12.93 -6.10
N GLU A 27 -14.62 13.48 -5.64
CA GLU A 27 -13.50 13.90 -6.49
C GLU A 27 -12.59 12.73 -6.90
N HIS A 28 -12.75 11.57 -6.25
CA HIS A 28 -12.01 10.37 -6.56
C HIS A 28 -12.90 9.36 -7.28
N THR A 29 -12.54 9.04 -8.53
CA THR A 29 -13.13 7.88 -9.19
C THR A 29 -12.72 6.60 -8.46
N TYR A 30 -13.71 5.91 -7.91
CA TYR A 30 -13.57 4.57 -7.35
C TYR A 30 -14.15 3.57 -8.35
N ILE A 31 -13.27 2.89 -9.08
CA ILE A 31 -13.61 2.04 -10.21
C ILE A 31 -14.04 0.67 -9.68
N THR A 32 -15.30 0.31 -9.86
CA THR A 32 -15.81 -0.97 -9.41
C THR A 32 -16.76 -1.58 -10.42
N ASN A 33 -16.59 -2.86 -10.71
CA ASN A 33 -17.47 -3.63 -11.60
C ASN A 33 -18.72 -4.13 -10.86
N HIS A 34 -19.08 -3.54 -9.72
CA HIS A 34 -20.20 -3.97 -8.90
C HIS A 34 -21.47 -3.18 -9.23
N PRO A 35 -22.64 -3.86 -9.21
CA PRO A 35 -23.89 -3.27 -9.67
C PRO A 35 -24.47 -2.21 -8.71
N SER A 36 -23.93 -2.06 -7.49
CA SER A 36 -24.40 -1.01 -6.58
C SER A 36 -23.32 -0.53 -5.59
N PRO A 37 -23.38 0.74 -5.15
CA PRO A 37 -22.53 1.28 -4.08
C PRO A 37 -22.59 0.47 -2.78
N ARG A 38 -23.75 -0.12 -2.46
CA ARG A 38 -23.95 -0.97 -1.28
C ARG A 38 -23.07 -2.23 -1.33
N MET A 39 -22.95 -2.84 -2.51
CA MET A 39 -22.11 -4.03 -2.68
C MET A 39 -20.62 -3.69 -2.55
N THR A 40 -20.17 -2.58 -3.14
CA THR A 40 -18.78 -2.12 -3.01
C THR A 40 -18.42 -1.85 -1.56
N ARG A 41 -19.28 -1.15 -0.82
CA ARG A 41 -19.10 -0.93 0.63
C ARG A 41 -18.97 -2.25 1.39
N ARG A 42 -19.89 -3.19 1.15
CA ARG A 42 -19.86 -4.51 1.80
C ARG A 42 -18.58 -5.29 1.48
N LYS A 43 -18.04 -5.17 0.27
CA LYS A 43 -16.78 -5.82 -0.12
C LYS A 43 -15.58 -5.25 0.63
N ILE A 44 -15.52 -3.92 0.80
CA ILE A 44 -14.49 -3.26 1.63
C ILE A 44 -14.59 -3.74 3.09
N GLU A 45 -15.81 -3.78 3.64
CA GLU A 45 -16.05 -4.18 5.04
C GLU A 45 -15.74 -5.67 5.29
N ASN A 46 -16.00 -6.52 4.30
CA ASN A 46 -15.79 -7.97 4.38
C ASN A 46 -14.33 -8.41 4.20
N VAL A 47 -13.39 -7.49 3.91
CA VAL A 47 -11.95 -7.83 3.93
C VAL A 47 -11.61 -8.38 5.32
N ARG A 48 -10.96 -9.55 5.37
CA ARG A 48 -10.70 -10.23 6.64
C ARG A 48 -9.67 -9.47 7.46
N ASN A 49 -10.02 -9.15 8.71
CA ASN A 49 -9.09 -8.49 9.63
C ASN A 49 -7.86 -9.34 9.93
N SER A 50 -7.99 -10.67 9.91
CA SER A 50 -6.84 -11.58 10.05
C SER A 50 -5.78 -11.33 8.99
N ASP A 51 -6.21 -11.10 7.74
CA ASP A 51 -5.29 -10.99 6.61
C ASP A 51 -4.59 -9.64 6.63
N LEU A 52 -5.32 -8.57 6.97
CA LEU A 52 -4.72 -7.24 7.18
C LEU A 52 -3.77 -7.23 8.39
N ARG A 53 -4.12 -7.91 9.49
CA ARG A 53 -3.21 -8.06 10.65
C ARG A 53 -1.93 -8.84 10.27
N ARG A 54 -2.02 -9.78 9.33
CA ARG A 54 -0.83 -10.47 8.81
C ARG A 54 0.09 -9.53 8.03
N VAL A 55 -0.46 -8.59 7.27
CA VAL A 55 0.33 -7.53 6.62
C VAL A 55 0.98 -6.64 7.68
N ILE A 56 0.19 -6.14 8.64
CA ILE A 56 0.68 -5.24 9.70
C ILE A 56 1.85 -5.88 10.48
N ARG A 57 1.62 -7.07 11.04
CA ARG A 57 2.61 -7.76 11.88
C ARG A 57 3.74 -8.42 11.12
N GLY A 58 3.60 -8.56 9.80
CA GLY A 58 4.57 -9.27 8.96
C GLY A 58 5.60 -8.36 8.32
N LEU A 59 5.48 -7.04 8.48
CA LEU A 59 6.40 -6.08 7.88
C LEU A 59 7.85 -6.37 8.35
N PRO A 60 8.80 -6.63 7.43
CA PRO A 60 10.18 -6.94 7.83
C PRO A 60 10.88 -5.73 8.49
N GLU A 61 11.30 -5.87 9.75
CA GLU A 61 11.95 -4.80 10.53
C GLU A 61 13.47 -4.71 10.29
N ASP A 62 14.09 -5.81 9.83
CA ASP A 62 15.53 -5.88 9.56
C ASP A 62 15.95 -5.14 8.29
N GLU A 63 15.02 -4.91 7.37
CA GLU A 63 15.24 -4.25 6.09
C GLU A 63 15.58 -2.74 6.23
N HIS A 64 16.20 -2.18 5.19
CA HIS A 64 16.36 -0.72 5.08
C HIS A 64 15.00 -0.05 4.85
N LEU A 65 14.84 1.20 5.28
CA LEU A 65 13.59 1.96 5.17
C LEU A 65 12.94 1.89 3.77
N TYR A 66 13.73 2.07 2.71
CA TYR A 66 13.22 2.07 1.34
C TYR A 66 12.65 0.70 0.96
N SER A 67 13.30 -0.37 1.40
CA SER A 67 12.82 -1.74 1.27
C SER A 67 11.57 -1.99 2.11
N GLN A 68 11.50 -1.47 3.34
CA GLN A 68 10.28 -1.56 4.18
C GLN A 68 9.09 -0.89 3.50
N CYS A 69 9.29 0.32 2.97
CA CYS A 69 8.29 1.05 2.19
C CYS A 69 7.85 0.26 0.95
N ALA A 70 8.79 -0.28 0.19
CA ALA A 70 8.51 -1.07 -1.00
C ALA A 70 7.71 -2.33 -0.68
N LEU A 71 8.12 -3.05 0.37
CA LEU A 71 7.45 -4.26 0.85
C LEU A 71 6.04 -3.98 1.36
N TRP A 72 5.83 -2.87 2.09
CA TRP A 72 4.50 -2.46 2.53
C TRP A 72 3.55 -2.25 1.36
N VAL A 73 4.00 -1.48 0.35
CA VAL A 73 3.18 -1.21 -0.83
C VAL A 73 2.98 -2.47 -1.66
N HIS A 74 4.02 -3.29 -1.83
CA HIS A 74 3.95 -4.60 -2.48
C HIS A 74 2.87 -5.48 -1.83
N ALA A 75 2.87 -5.60 -0.50
CA ALA A 75 1.92 -6.43 0.23
C ALA A 75 0.47 -5.96 0.05
N LEU A 76 0.18 -4.66 0.20
CA LEU A 76 -1.18 -4.13 0.10
C LEU A 76 -1.67 -3.97 -1.34
N ALA A 77 -0.87 -3.32 -2.20
CA ALA A 77 -1.24 -3.07 -3.59
C ALA A 77 -1.17 -4.35 -4.43
N GLY A 78 -0.19 -5.21 -4.17
CA GLY A 78 -0.02 -6.47 -4.89
C GLY A 78 -1.07 -7.52 -4.54
N LYS A 79 -1.52 -7.59 -3.27
CA LYS A 79 -2.57 -8.53 -2.87
C LYS A 79 -3.96 -8.16 -3.38
N GLN A 80 -4.19 -6.87 -3.66
CA GLN A 80 -5.49 -6.31 -4.05
C GLN A 80 -6.61 -6.69 -3.07
N PHE A 81 -6.47 -6.28 -1.81
CA PHE A 81 -7.48 -6.56 -0.77
C PHE A 81 -8.85 -5.94 -1.09
N PHE A 82 -8.86 -4.77 -1.72
CA PHE A 82 -10.05 -3.97 -1.95
C PHE A 82 -10.47 -3.99 -3.43
N PRO A 83 -11.74 -3.71 -3.74
CA PRO A 83 -12.21 -3.60 -5.12
C PRO A 83 -11.49 -2.54 -5.96
N ASP A 84 -11.02 -1.46 -5.34
CA ASP A 84 -10.22 -0.41 -5.96
C ASP A 84 -9.37 0.32 -4.90
N ALA A 85 -8.58 1.30 -5.34
CA ALA A 85 -7.79 2.19 -4.52
C ALA A 85 -6.73 1.48 -3.68
N ASN A 86 -6.29 0.28 -4.09
CA ASN A 86 -5.26 -0.48 -3.37
C ASN A 86 -3.93 0.29 -3.28
N HIS A 87 -3.43 0.83 -4.40
CA HIS A 87 -2.24 1.71 -4.42
C HIS A 87 -2.39 2.98 -3.58
N ARG A 88 -3.56 3.62 -3.65
CA ARG A 88 -3.86 4.83 -2.86
C ARG A 88 -3.90 4.52 -1.36
N THR A 89 -4.52 3.39 -1.00
CA THR A 89 -4.61 2.92 0.38
C THR A 89 -3.24 2.53 0.92
N SER A 90 -2.42 1.84 0.13
CA SER A 90 -1.07 1.44 0.54
C SER A 90 -0.17 2.65 0.76
N MET A 91 -0.21 3.65 -0.14
CA MET A 91 0.56 4.89 0.05
C MET A 91 0.07 5.69 1.26
N LEU A 92 -1.25 5.88 1.40
CA LEU A 92 -1.78 6.65 2.53
C LEU A 92 -1.49 6.00 3.89
N THR A 93 -1.55 4.66 3.96
CA THR A 93 -1.20 3.93 5.20
C THR A 93 0.30 3.93 5.46
N LEU A 94 1.12 3.86 4.41
CA LEU A 94 2.58 3.98 4.56
C LEU A 94 2.99 5.36 5.06
N GLN A 95 2.41 6.42 4.51
CA GLN A 95 2.67 7.79 4.97
C GLN A 95 2.39 7.91 6.48
N TYR A 96 1.23 7.41 6.91
CA TYR A 96 0.87 7.38 8.32
C TYR A 96 1.87 6.57 9.17
N LEU A 97 2.28 5.38 8.72
CA LEU A 97 3.31 4.60 9.41
C LEU A 97 4.62 5.36 9.55
N LEU A 98 5.06 6.03 8.48
CA LEU A 98 6.30 6.81 8.49
C LEU A 98 6.21 7.94 9.52
N GLU A 99 5.12 8.71 9.52
CA GLU A 99 4.90 9.82 10.46
C GLU A 99 4.89 9.34 11.92
N GLU A 100 4.16 8.26 12.22
CA GLU A 100 4.10 7.68 13.58
C GLU A 100 5.44 7.08 14.03
N ASN A 101 6.31 6.72 13.10
CA ASN A 101 7.68 6.25 13.38
C ASN A 101 8.71 7.39 13.31
N GLY A 102 8.28 8.65 13.32
CA GLY A 102 9.16 9.83 13.35
C GLY A 102 9.91 10.08 12.03
N VAL A 103 9.41 9.54 10.91
CA VAL A 103 10.00 9.67 9.58
C VAL A 103 9.18 10.65 8.73
N THR A 104 9.62 11.90 8.69
CA THR A 104 8.96 12.94 7.87
C THR A 104 9.47 12.94 6.43
N VAL A 105 8.56 12.84 5.46
CA VAL A 105 8.85 12.92 4.02
C VAL A 105 8.14 14.15 3.42
N SER A 106 8.90 15.12 2.92
CA SER A 106 8.41 16.45 2.48
C SER A 106 7.74 16.40 1.12
N ASP A 107 8.28 15.59 0.22
CA ASP A 107 7.89 15.57 -1.18
C ASP A 107 6.94 14.42 -1.47
N TRP A 108 6.27 13.90 -0.44
CA TRP A 108 5.37 12.75 -0.57
C TRP A 108 4.24 13.03 -1.58
N PRO A 109 3.95 12.11 -2.53
CA PRO A 109 4.48 10.75 -2.67
C PRO A 109 5.75 10.65 -3.54
N GLY A 110 6.35 11.75 -3.96
CA GLY A 110 7.55 11.79 -4.80
C GLY A 110 7.25 12.01 -6.27
N GLN A 111 8.29 12.41 -7.01
CA GLN A 111 8.25 12.46 -8.46
C GLN A 111 8.10 11.05 -9.05
N GLY A 112 7.42 10.94 -10.19
CA GLY A 112 7.26 9.67 -10.90
C GLY A 112 6.24 8.70 -10.30
N ILE A 113 5.51 9.08 -9.24
CA ILE A 113 4.52 8.19 -8.60
C ILE A 113 3.48 7.63 -9.59
N GLU A 114 3.02 8.44 -10.55
CA GLU A 114 2.02 8.00 -11.53
C GLU A 114 2.56 6.89 -12.43
N GLU A 115 3.83 7.03 -12.83
CA GLU A 115 4.55 6.04 -13.63
C GLU A 115 4.78 4.75 -12.85
N THR A 116 5.25 4.85 -11.60
CA THR A 116 5.40 3.70 -10.70
C THR A 116 4.07 2.95 -10.52
N ILE A 117 2.97 3.67 -10.33
CA ILE A 117 1.62 3.06 -10.23
C ILE A 117 1.24 2.39 -11.56
N ARG A 118 1.54 3.01 -12.70
CA ARG A 118 1.26 2.45 -14.04
C ARG A 118 1.99 1.13 -14.25
N GLU A 119 3.31 1.12 -14.03
CA GLU A 119 4.14 -0.08 -14.13
C GLU A 119 3.68 -1.18 -13.17
N SER A 120 3.39 -0.82 -11.91
CA SER A 120 2.84 -1.75 -10.91
C SER A 120 1.52 -2.38 -11.39
N LYS A 121 0.62 -1.59 -11.98
CA LYS A 121 -0.64 -2.10 -12.56
C LYS A 121 -0.43 -2.98 -13.78
N GLU A 122 0.59 -2.70 -14.59
CA GLU A 122 0.95 -3.52 -15.75
C GLU A 122 1.50 -4.87 -15.33
N PHE A 123 2.41 -4.88 -14.36
CA PHE A 123 2.90 -6.13 -13.76
C PHE A 123 1.75 -6.95 -13.16
N LEU A 124 0.85 -6.32 -12.40
CA LEU A 124 -0.28 -7.05 -11.79
C LEU A 124 -1.29 -7.59 -12.81
N ARG A 125 -1.40 -6.95 -13.99
CA ARG A 125 -2.22 -7.45 -15.09
C ARG A 125 -1.65 -8.73 -15.72
N SER A 126 -0.33 -8.88 -15.77
CA SER A 126 0.33 -10.06 -16.34
C SER A 126 0.56 -11.17 -15.30
N ALA A 127 1.02 -10.82 -14.11
CA ALA A 127 1.41 -11.78 -13.06
C ALA A 127 0.26 -12.15 -12.11
N GLY A 128 -0.83 -11.37 -12.10
CA GLY A 128 -1.96 -11.53 -11.18
C GLY A 128 -1.67 -11.04 -9.75
N ALA A 129 -2.73 -10.95 -8.94
CA ALA A 129 -2.62 -10.54 -7.55
C ALA A 129 -1.77 -11.53 -6.72
N ARG A 130 -0.96 -11.00 -5.79
CA ARG A 130 -0.12 -11.81 -4.90
C ARG A 130 -0.99 -12.66 -3.97
N ARG A 131 -0.48 -13.81 -3.53
CA ARG A 131 -1.10 -14.59 -2.44
C ARG A 131 -0.57 -14.14 -1.07
N LEU A 132 -1.21 -14.58 0.01
CA LEU A 132 -0.82 -14.20 1.38
C LEU A 132 0.54 -14.76 1.81
N ASP A 133 1.00 -15.86 1.22
CA ASP A 133 2.33 -16.44 1.38
C ASP A 133 3.41 -15.67 0.60
N GLN A 134 3.01 -14.76 -0.30
CA GLN A 134 3.92 -14.02 -1.18
C GLN A 134 4.08 -12.54 -0.80
N LEU A 135 3.49 -12.08 0.32
CA LEU A 135 3.39 -10.66 0.66
C LEU A 135 4.74 -9.94 0.72
N TRP A 136 5.82 -10.66 1.03
CA TRP A 136 7.16 -10.12 1.25
C TRP A 136 8.19 -10.66 0.26
N GLU A 137 7.73 -11.25 -0.86
CA GLU A 137 8.63 -11.66 -1.95
C GLU A 137 9.28 -10.42 -2.59
N LYS A 138 10.57 -10.53 -2.88
CA LYS A 138 11.32 -9.50 -3.63
C LYS A 138 11.23 -9.77 -5.13
N ASP A 139 10.01 -9.81 -5.64
CA ASP A 139 9.70 -10.05 -7.06
C ASP A 139 9.78 -8.72 -7.87
N PRO A 140 9.52 -8.70 -9.19
CA PRO A 140 9.59 -7.47 -9.97
C PRO A 140 8.63 -6.37 -9.50
N LEU A 141 7.50 -6.69 -8.85
CA LEU A 141 6.63 -5.66 -8.25
C LEU A 141 7.33 -4.98 -7.08
N TYR A 142 8.07 -5.73 -6.26
CA TYR A 142 8.90 -5.14 -5.21
C TYR A 142 9.95 -4.20 -5.81
N THR A 143 10.62 -4.60 -6.90
CA THR A 143 11.64 -3.75 -7.56
C THR A 143 11.07 -2.42 -8.04
N ILE A 144 9.88 -2.42 -8.68
CA ILE A 144 9.20 -1.19 -9.12
C ILE A 144 9.02 -0.21 -7.95
N TRP A 145 8.57 -0.69 -6.79
CA TRP A 145 8.40 0.15 -5.61
C TRP A 145 9.70 0.52 -4.94
N LEU A 146 10.69 -0.38 -4.93
CA LEU A 146 12.01 -0.11 -4.38
C LEU A 146 12.67 1.05 -5.11
N ASP A 147 12.65 1.04 -6.44
CA ASP A 147 13.26 2.10 -7.26
C ASP A 147 12.61 3.45 -6.97
N HIS A 148 11.28 3.48 -6.84
CA HIS A 148 10.54 4.67 -6.46
C HIS A 148 10.96 5.21 -5.09
N PHE A 149 10.98 4.35 -4.05
CA PHE A 149 11.37 4.81 -2.71
C PHE A 149 12.84 5.18 -2.62
N VAL A 150 13.74 4.44 -3.30
CA VAL A 150 15.14 4.81 -3.40
C VAL A 150 15.29 6.23 -3.97
N GLN A 151 14.55 6.58 -5.03
CA GLN A 151 14.58 7.94 -5.58
C GLN A 151 14.00 8.98 -4.61
N LEU A 152 12.83 8.71 -4.02
CA LEU A 152 12.14 9.60 -3.07
C LEU A 152 13.02 9.97 -1.85
N PHE A 153 13.83 9.02 -1.38
CA PHE A 153 14.68 9.26 -0.23
C PHE A 153 16.12 9.67 -0.59
N ARG A 154 16.60 9.40 -1.81
CA ARG A 154 17.93 9.85 -2.28
C ARG A 154 17.95 11.31 -2.72
N SER A 155 16.84 11.89 -3.16
CA SER A 155 16.71 13.34 -3.45
C SER A 155 16.95 14.25 -2.23
N ARG A 156 17.31 13.66 -1.08
CA ARG A 156 17.62 14.31 0.21
C ARG A 156 19.09 14.14 0.65
N SER A 157 19.98 13.76 -0.26
CA SER A 157 21.43 13.67 0.00
C SER A 157 22.17 14.86 -0.58
#